data_AF-A0A7X4BQE4-F1
#
_entry.id   AF-A0A7X4BQE4-F1
#
_cell.length_a   1.000
_cell.length_b   1.000
_cell.length_c   1.000
_cell.angle_alpha   90.00
_cell.angle_beta   90.00
_cell.angle_gamma   90.00
#
_symmetry.space_group_name_H-M   'P 1'
#
loop_
_entity.id
_entity.type
_entity.pdbx_description
1 polymer ?
#
loop_
_entity_poly.entity_id
_entity_poly.type
_entity_poly.pdbx_seq_one_letter_code
_entity_poly.pdbx_strand_id
1 'polypeptide(L)'
;MIQKLWIHLRQQVDANLPILNRFLTVSLILTIIGVGVFWVILQRENDVRSTKFANPEKLSSESDSVEALKPTTASRVKEMMTSVFTEEELTLSENQQLLQILDSSQFQNFLETNPNTLGNFFHFFQSQGIETEKNAVFEKFHQKFKQQFPAETVASIEHQMRQMLSNLLAESGLGAETAGNREDTEKFDQVLETFLSESENVTWMMNHFQGDYMAFGHWVMDVLQNPAPVFPVTSPFVDMNDVSSPMPKGSSGPEGTYTPAIVPQEDAPIPSTERPAVFELKVPGQSDFEAENTAPSTVEIPELPELPSEEHLKTALSEQFSVERFNRAIQTLNRYGPKEGLRRLKVSDPEAATRIESILLSPQENK
;
A
#
# COMPACT_ATOMS: atom_id res chain seq x y z
N MET A 1 -33.13 25.76 17.89
CA MET A 1 -31.68 25.46 18.06
C MET A 1 -31.23 24.33 17.14
N ILE A 2 -31.91 23.17 17.15
CA ILE A 2 -31.60 22.00 16.30
C ILE A 2 -31.64 22.31 14.79
N GLN A 3 -32.63 23.08 14.34
CA GLN A 3 -32.77 23.44 12.92
C GLN A 3 -31.63 24.34 12.42
N LYS A 4 -31.08 25.23 13.28
CA LYS A 4 -29.91 26.06 12.94
C LYS A 4 -28.62 25.22 12.92
N LEU A 5 -28.50 24.25 13.82
CA LEU A 5 -27.36 23.30 13.84
C LEU A 5 -27.35 22.42 12.58
N TRP A 6 -28.52 21.98 12.12
CA TRP A 6 -28.64 21.14 10.92
C TRP A 6 -28.32 21.91 9.63
N ILE A 7 -28.74 23.18 9.52
CA ILE A 7 -28.38 24.06 8.40
C ILE A 7 -26.88 24.34 8.39
N HIS A 8 -26.26 24.55 9.56
CA HIS A 8 -24.83 24.82 9.66
C HIS A 8 -23.97 23.60 9.34
N LEU A 9 -24.37 22.40 9.81
CA LEU A 9 -23.74 21.14 9.45
C LEU A 9 -23.88 20.84 7.96
N ARG A 10 -25.05 21.07 7.36
CA ARG A 10 -25.27 20.91 5.92
C ARG A 10 -24.43 21.88 5.10
N GLN A 11 -24.33 23.14 5.50
CA GLN A 11 -23.43 24.11 4.84
C GLN A 11 -21.95 23.73 4.97
N GLN A 12 -21.51 23.17 6.10
CA GLN A 12 -20.15 22.66 6.21
C GLN A 12 -19.91 21.42 5.35
N VAL A 13 -20.87 20.50 5.27
CA VAL A 13 -20.77 19.31 4.43
C VAL A 13 -20.76 19.69 2.95
N ASP A 14 -21.64 20.58 2.52
CA ASP A 14 -21.73 21.05 1.12
C ASP A 14 -20.51 21.90 0.72
N ALA A 15 -19.93 22.67 1.64
CA ALA A 15 -18.70 23.44 1.40
C ALA A 15 -17.44 22.56 1.33
N ASN A 16 -17.43 21.44 2.07
CA ASN A 16 -16.28 20.53 2.11
C ASN A 16 -16.39 19.37 1.12
N LEU A 17 -17.56 19.10 0.56
CA LEU A 17 -17.79 18.07 -0.48
C LEU A 17 -16.83 18.20 -1.68
N PRO A 18 -16.61 19.39 -2.29
CA PRO A 18 -15.67 19.52 -3.40
C PRO A 18 -14.22 19.29 -2.97
N ILE A 19 -13.84 19.70 -1.76
CA ILE A 19 -12.49 19.47 -1.21
C ILE A 19 -12.28 17.96 -0.95
N LEU A 20 -13.27 17.30 -0.37
CA LEU A 20 -13.24 15.88 -0.07
C LEU A 20 -13.18 15.04 -1.35
N ASN A 21 -13.88 15.47 -2.42
CA ASN A 21 -13.83 14.83 -3.73
C ASN A 21 -12.45 15.00 -4.38
N ARG A 22 -11.87 16.20 -4.37
CA ARG A 22 -10.51 16.47 -4.89
C ARG A 22 -9.45 15.55 -4.30
N PHE A 23 -9.44 15.37 -2.98
CA PHE A 23 -8.50 14.46 -2.34
C PHE A 23 -8.78 12.97 -2.66
N LEU A 24 -10.04 12.60 -2.95
CA LEU A 24 -10.43 11.21 -3.24
C LEU A 24 -9.96 10.83 -4.64
N THR A 25 -10.17 11.76 -5.57
CA THR A 25 -9.66 11.70 -6.92
C THR A 25 -8.13 11.59 -6.90
N VAL A 26 -7.41 12.49 -6.21
CA VAL A 26 -5.92 12.45 -6.11
C VAL A 26 -5.40 11.16 -5.46
N SER A 27 -6.07 10.66 -4.43
CA SER A 27 -5.73 9.38 -3.77
C SER A 27 -5.88 8.16 -4.70
N LEU A 28 -6.96 8.14 -5.47
CA LEU A 28 -7.26 7.08 -6.44
C LEU A 28 -6.24 7.12 -7.58
N ILE A 29 -6.02 8.31 -8.16
CA ILE A 29 -5.00 8.61 -9.18
C ILE A 29 -3.64 8.00 -8.79
N LEU A 30 -3.19 8.22 -7.57
CA LEU A 30 -1.88 7.80 -7.09
C LEU A 30 -1.74 6.30 -6.90
N THR A 31 -2.79 5.63 -6.47
CA THR A 31 -2.82 4.16 -6.39
C THR A 31 -2.70 3.53 -7.75
N ILE A 32 -3.38 4.13 -8.70
CA ILE A 32 -3.42 3.67 -10.08
C ILE A 32 -2.05 3.91 -10.69
N ILE A 33 -1.50 5.13 -10.65
CA ILE A 33 -0.11 5.38 -11.06
C ILE A 33 0.82 4.31 -10.52
N GLY A 34 0.65 3.99 -9.25
CA GLY A 34 1.36 2.92 -8.60
C GLY A 34 1.28 1.58 -9.27
N VAL A 35 0.06 1.08 -9.46
CA VAL A 35 -0.22 -0.19 -10.13
C VAL A 35 0.30 -0.19 -11.57
N GLY A 36 0.14 0.90 -12.34
CA GLY A 36 0.59 0.94 -13.73
C GLY A 36 2.08 1.16 -13.88
N VAL A 37 2.72 1.86 -12.96
CA VAL A 37 4.19 1.97 -12.95
C VAL A 37 4.79 0.65 -12.51
N PHE A 38 4.25 0.02 -11.47
CA PHE A 38 4.60 -1.35 -11.10
C PHE A 38 4.49 -2.28 -12.30
N TRP A 39 3.39 -2.19 -13.05
CA TRP A 39 3.15 -2.95 -14.26
C TRP A 39 4.21 -2.71 -15.33
N VAL A 40 4.55 -1.45 -15.59
CA VAL A 40 5.61 -1.08 -16.53
C VAL A 40 6.98 -1.62 -16.07
N ILE A 41 7.29 -1.53 -14.79
CA ILE A 41 8.56 -1.99 -14.23
C ILE A 41 8.69 -3.51 -14.42
N LEU A 42 7.64 -4.26 -14.11
CA LEU A 42 7.59 -5.71 -14.33
C LEU A 42 7.77 -6.07 -15.80
N GLN A 43 7.09 -5.38 -16.72
CA GLN A 43 7.25 -5.63 -18.15
C GLN A 43 8.65 -5.29 -18.66
N ARG A 44 9.25 -4.20 -18.18
CA ARG A 44 10.62 -3.82 -18.56
C ARG A 44 11.65 -4.87 -18.11
N GLU A 45 11.52 -5.41 -16.91
CA GLU A 45 12.40 -6.50 -16.46
C GLU A 45 12.23 -7.77 -17.30
N ASN A 46 11.01 -8.10 -17.70
CA ASN A 46 10.73 -9.24 -18.56
C ASN A 46 11.29 -9.07 -19.99
N ASP A 47 11.18 -7.88 -20.58
CA ASP A 47 11.77 -7.59 -21.90
C ASP A 47 13.31 -7.65 -21.88
N VAL A 48 13.95 -7.15 -20.82
CA VAL A 48 15.41 -7.25 -20.63
C VAL A 48 15.86 -8.71 -20.44
N ARG A 49 15.06 -9.54 -19.74
CA ARG A 49 15.35 -10.98 -19.62
C ARG A 49 15.19 -11.69 -20.95
N SER A 50 14.09 -11.44 -21.68
CA SER A 50 13.79 -12.08 -22.96
C SER A 50 14.87 -11.80 -24.02
N THR A 51 15.33 -10.55 -24.11
CA THR A 51 16.42 -10.16 -25.03
C THR A 51 17.76 -10.82 -24.71
N LYS A 52 18.03 -11.17 -23.44
CA LYS A 52 19.26 -11.85 -23.02
C LYS A 52 19.30 -13.34 -23.40
N PHE A 53 18.14 -13.94 -23.69
CA PHE A 53 18.02 -15.35 -24.09
C PHE A 53 17.75 -15.56 -25.60
N ALA A 54 17.51 -14.48 -26.36
CA ALA A 54 17.33 -14.57 -27.80
C ALA A 54 18.68 -14.79 -28.52
N ASN A 55 18.78 -15.88 -29.28
CA ASN A 55 19.97 -16.24 -30.06
C ASN A 55 20.24 -15.18 -31.17
N PRO A 56 21.39 -14.49 -31.17
CA PRO A 56 21.66 -13.36 -32.07
C PRO A 56 21.74 -13.73 -33.56
N GLU A 57 21.86 -15.01 -33.92
CA GLU A 57 22.02 -15.44 -35.32
C GLU A 57 20.74 -15.43 -36.17
N LYS A 58 19.55 -15.23 -35.59
CA LYS A 58 18.26 -15.34 -36.32
C LYS A 58 17.55 -14.02 -36.63
N LEU A 59 18.12 -12.86 -36.30
CA LEU A 59 17.43 -11.57 -36.35
C LEU A 59 17.70 -10.72 -37.60
N SER A 60 18.37 -11.25 -38.63
CA SER A 60 18.92 -10.42 -39.72
C SER A 60 18.08 -10.31 -41.01
N SER A 61 16.85 -10.83 -41.11
CA SER A 61 16.18 -10.88 -42.43
C SER A 61 14.73 -10.41 -42.54
N GLU A 62 14.14 -9.75 -41.54
CA GLU A 62 12.72 -9.37 -41.64
C GLU A 62 12.40 -8.10 -40.81
N SER A 63 12.76 -6.92 -41.32
CA SER A 63 12.45 -5.64 -40.67
C SER A 63 12.28 -4.52 -41.70
N ASP A 64 11.13 -4.54 -42.39
CA ASP A 64 10.58 -3.39 -43.13
C ASP A 64 9.05 -3.31 -43.00
N SER A 65 8.45 -4.06 -42.07
CA SER A 65 7.00 -4.10 -41.86
C SER A 65 6.63 -3.23 -40.67
N VAL A 66 6.05 -2.06 -40.96
CA VAL A 66 5.24 -1.18 -40.09
C VAL A 66 5.28 -1.59 -38.62
N GLU A 67 6.28 -1.07 -37.91
CA GLU A 67 6.36 -1.15 -36.46
C GLU A 67 5.18 -0.35 -35.90
N ALA A 68 4.07 -1.04 -35.67
CA ALA A 68 2.94 -0.49 -34.94
C ALA A 68 3.49 -0.03 -33.59
N LEU A 69 3.62 1.30 -33.44
CA LEU A 69 4.18 1.96 -32.25
C LEU A 69 3.53 1.35 -31.01
N LYS A 70 4.29 0.51 -30.31
CA LYS A 70 3.86 0.01 -29.00
C LYS A 70 3.58 1.23 -28.14
N PRO A 71 2.43 1.29 -27.44
CA PRO A 71 2.11 2.42 -26.58
C PRO A 71 3.25 2.60 -25.59
N THR A 72 3.74 3.83 -25.44
CA THR A 72 4.81 4.13 -24.50
C THR A 72 4.33 3.85 -23.08
N THR A 73 5.27 3.55 -22.18
CA THR A 73 5.06 3.42 -20.73
C THR A 73 4.13 4.51 -20.18
N ALA A 74 4.38 5.76 -20.53
CA ALA A 74 3.56 6.86 -20.04
C ALA A 74 2.17 6.92 -20.67
N SER A 75 2.00 6.53 -21.94
CA SER A 75 0.66 6.44 -22.53
C SER A 75 -0.20 5.44 -21.77
N ARG A 76 0.37 4.31 -21.33
CA ARG A 76 -0.34 3.33 -20.51
C ARG A 76 -0.64 3.82 -19.10
N VAL A 77 0.36 4.44 -18.45
CA VAL A 77 0.16 5.05 -17.12
C VAL A 77 -0.93 6.13 -17.21
N LYS A 78 -0.91 6.96 -18.25
CA LYS A 78 -1.94 7.97 -18.51
C LYS A 78 -3.31 7.34 -18.74
N GLU A 79 -3.43 6.38 -19.65
CA GLU A 79 -4.69 5.71 -19.96
C GLU A 79 -5.33 5.11 -18.70
N MET A 80 -4.52 4.40 -17.94
CA MET A 80 -4.94 3.77 -16.70
C MET A 80 -5.26 4.80 -15.62
N MET A 81 -4.55 5.95 -15.56
CA MET A 81 -4.93 7.06 -14.70
C MET A 81 -6.24 7.70 -15.12
N THR A 82 -6.47 7.92 -16.42
CA THR A 82 -7.69 8.53 -16.92
C THR A 82 -8.92 7.64 -16.75
N SER A 83 -8.75 6.31 -16.73
CA SER A 83 -9.87 5.37 -16.68
C SER A 83 -10.68 5.40 -15.38
N VAL A 84 -10.15 6.04 -14.33
CA VAL A 84 -10.82 6.11 -13.02
C VAL A 84 -11.52 7.41 -12.74
N PHE A 85 -11.42 8.35 -13.67
CA PHE A 85 -12.20 9.57 -13.63
C PHE A 85 -13.41 9.40 -14.53
N THR A 86 -14.52 10.01 -14.14
CA THR A 86 -15.59 10.24 -15.11
C THR A 86 -15.17 11.34 -16.09
N GLU A 87 -15.82 11.41 -17.26
CA GLU A 87 -15.55 12.47 -18.24
C GLU A 87 -15.73 13.87 -17.60
N GLU A 88 -16.70 14.03 -16.70
CA GLU A 88 -16.93 15.27 -15.96
C GLU A 88 -15.78 15.61 -15.02
N GLU A 89 -15.24 14.62 -14.31
CA GLU A 89 -14.10 14.83 -13.41
C GLU A 89 -12.84 15.23 -14.20
N LEU A 90 -12.61 14.65 -15.38
CA LEU A 90 -11.49 15.05 -16.25
C LEU A 90 -11.58 16.52 -16.71
N THR A 91 -12.76 17.14 -16.67
CA THR A 91 -12.91 18.57 -16.98
C THR A 91 -12.49 19.51 -15.85
N LEU A 92 -12.30 19.00 -14.62
CA LEU A 92 -11.85 19.82 -13.50
C LEU A 92 -10.43 20.34 -13.74
N SER A 93 -10.19 21.63 -13.48
CA SER A 93 -8.91 22.32 -13.74
C SER A 93 -7.69 21.59 -13.15
N GLU A 94 -7.85 21.00 -11.98
CA GLU A 94 -6.79 20.24 -11.29
C GLU A 94 -6.45 18.94 -12.04
N ASN A 95 -7.47 18.25 -12.55
CA ASN A 95 -7.28 17.04 -13.34
C ASN A 95 -6.72 17.36 -14.72
N GLN A 96 -7.10 18.48 -15.33
CA GLN A 96 -6.47 18.96 -16.56
C GLN A 96 -4.97 19.26 -16.37
N GLN A 97 -4.59 19.89 -15.25
CA GLN A 97 -3.18 20.13 -14.92
C GLN A 97 -2.42 18.81 -14.74
N LEU A 98 -3.03 17.84 -14.05
CA LEU A 98 -2.46 16.51 -13.93
C LEU A 98 -2.26 15.84 -15.29
N LEU A 99 -3.26 15.85 -16.18
CA LEU A 99 -3.15 15.29 -17.52
C LEU A 99 -2.02 15.93 -18.34
N GLN A 100 -1.87 17.25 -18.25
CA GLN A 100 -0.76 17.97 -18.89
C GLN A 100 0.60 17.51 -18.34
N ILE A 101 0.70 17.28 -17.04
CA ILE A 101 1.93 16.76 -16.41
C ILE A 101 2.21 15.34 -16.90
N LEU A 102 1.21 14.47 -17.01
CA LEU A 102 1.38 13.10 -17.52
C LEU A 102 1.84 13.06 -18.98
N ASP A 103 1.42 14.05 -19.78
CA ASP A 103 1.88 14.22 -21.17
C ASP A 103 3.26 14.88 -21.28
N SER A 104 3.82 15.39 -20.18
CA SER A 104 5.08 16.13 -20.20
C SER A 104 6.30 15.22 -20.36
N SER A 105 7.35 15.75 -20.99
CA SER A 105 8.67 15.09 -21.04
C SER A 105 9.29 14.90 -19.65
N GLN A 106 8.94 15.76 -18.68
CA GLN A 106 9.41 15.64 -17.31
C GLN A 106 8.88 14.39 -16.64
N PHE A 107 7.61 14.04 -16.88
CA PHE A 107 7.03 12.80 -16.39
C PHE A 107 7.66 11.57 -17.06
N GLN A 108 7.94 11.63 -18.37
CA GLN A 108 8.70 10.56 -19.06
C GLN A 108 10.05 10.32 -18.39
N ASN A 109 10.83 11.38 -18.21
CA ASN A 109 12.16 11.31 -17.59
C ASN A 109 12.07 10.78 -16.15
N PHE A 110 11.04 11.19 -15.41
CA PHE A 110 10.78 10.67 -14.08
C PHE A 110 10.45 9.17 -14.10
N LEU A 111 9.67 8.67 -15.05
CA LEU A 111 9.44 7.23 -15.20
C LEU A 111 10.72 6.46 -15.57
N GLU A 112 11.62 7.07 -16.33
CA GLU A 112 12.92 6.48 -16.64
C GLU A 112 13.81 6.29 -15.40
N THR A 113 13.64 7.10 -14.35
CA THR A 113 14.33 6.92 -13.06
C THR A 113 13.80 5.74 -12.23
N ASN A 114 12.82 5.00 -12.75
CA ASN A 114 12.23 3.83 -12.11
C ASN A 114 11.66 4.11 -10.70
N PRO A 115 10.68 5.02 -10.57
CA PRO A 115 10.09 5.36 -9.28
C PRO A 115 9.28 4.18 -8.75
N ASN A 116 9.75 3.60 -7.65
CA ASN A 116 9.21 2.35 -7.09
C ASN A 116 8.30 2.55 -5.87
N THR A 117 8.10 3.78 -5.41
CA THR A 117 7.21 4.08 -4.29
C THR A 117 6.22 5.19 -4.63
N LEU A 118 5.04 5.14 -4.02
CA LEU A 118 4.06 6.22 -4.09
C LEU A 118 4.63 7.56 -3.58
N GLY A 119 5.57 7.50 -2.63
CA GLY A 119 6.32 8.66 -2.15
C GLY A 119 7.02 9.42 -3.28
N ASN A 120 7.66 8.70 -4.20
CA ASN A 120 8.36 9.31 -5.34
C ASN A 120 7.38 10.06 -6.25
N PHE A 121 6.20 9.50 -6.47
CA PHE A 121 5.14 10.15 -7.24
C PHE A 121 4.63 11.42 -6.57
N PHE A 122 4.36 11.38 -5.26
CA PHE A 122 3.97 12.58 -4.53
C PHE A 122 5.00 13.69 -4.63
N HIS A 123 6.28 13.37 -4.44
CA HIS A 123 7.36 14.34 -4.57
C HIS A 123 7.44 14.90 -5.99
N PHE A 124 7.29 14.06 -7.02
CA PHE A 124 7.24 14.50 -8.40
C PHE A 124 6.07 15.47 -8.62
N PHE A 125 4.83 15.11 -8.28
CA PHE A 125 3.67 15.99 -8.49
C PHE A 125 3.76 17.28 -7.67
N GLN A 126 4.27 17.22 -6.45
CA GLN A 126 4.53 18.40 -5.64
C GLN A 126 5.55 19.33 -6.30
N SER A 127 6.61 18.78 -6.91
CA SER A 127 7.58 19.58 -7.68
C SER A 127 6.97 20.25 -8.91
N GLN A 128 5.85 19.73 -9.42
CA GLN A 128 5.06 20.28 -10.52
C GLN A 128 3.96 21.24 -10.06
N GLY A 129 3.92 21.59 -8.77
CA GLY A 129 2.93 22.50 -8.19
C GLY A 129 1.55 21.86 -7.96
N ILE A 130 1.44 20.52 -8.02
CA ILE A 130 0.24 19.83 -7.55
C ILE A 130 0.42 19.58 -6.04
N GLU A 131 -0.38 20.27 -5.24
CA GLU A 131 -0.46 20.01 -3.80
C GLU A 131 -1.02 18.60 -3.58
N THR A 132 -0.14 17.68 -3.19
CA THR A 132 -0.52 16.34 -2.77
C THR A 132 -0.24 16.20 -1.28
N GLU A 133 -1.29 16.18 -0.46
CA GLU A 133 -1.14 15.82 0.94
C GLU A 133 -0.94 14.30 1.01
N LYS A 134 0.33 13.87 0.99
CA LYS A 134 0.73 12.46 1.13
C LYS A 134 -0.02 11.77 2.28
N ASN A 135 -0.10 12.44 3.43
CA ASN A 135 -0.79 11.93 4.60
C ASN A 135 -2.30 11.77 4.37
N ALA A 136 -2.95 12.69 3.66
CA ALA A 136 -4.38 12.59 3.38
C ALA A 136 -4.73 11.38 2.50
N VAL A 137 -3.87 11.04 1.53
CA VAL A 137 -4.06 9.87 0.67
C VAL A 137 -3.92 8.58 1.45
N PHE A 138 -2.85 8.43 2.25
CA PHE A 138 -2.69 7.24 3.08
C PHE A 138 -3.77 7.10 4.14
N GLU A 139 -4.18 8.21 4.78
CA GLU A 139 -5.30 8.22 5.72
C GLU A 139 -6.60 7.76 5.06
N LYS A 140 -6.85 8.16 3.80
CA LYS A 140 -8.03 7.69 3.07
C LYS A 140 -7.98 6.20 2.76
N PHE A 141 -6.84 5.68 2.32
CA PHE A 141 -6.68 4.23 2.16
C PHE A 141 -6.86 3.51 3.48
N HIS A 142 -6.35 4.07 4.57
CA HIS A 142 -6.52 3.50 5.90
C HIS A 142 -7.99 3.50 6.35
N GLN A 143 -8.71 4.59 6.12
CA GLN A 143 -10.15 4.67 6.40
C GLN A 143 -10.95 3.67 5.56
N LYS A 144 -10.68 3.58 4.26
CA LYS A 144 -11.34 2.61 3.37
C LYS A 144 -11.05 1.18 3.81
N PHE A 145 -9.82 0.90 4.22
CA PHE A 145 -9.43 -0.39 4.80
C PHE A 145 -10.23 -0.69 6.07
N LYS A 146 -10.35 0.26 7.00
CA LYS A 146 -11.17 0.08 8.21
C LYS A 146 -12.66 -0.11 7.91
N GLN A 147 -13.17 0.42 6.79
CA GLN A 147 -14.55 0.22 6.37
C GLN A 147 -14.76 -1.18 5.78
N GLN A 148 -13.84 -1.65 4.94
CA GLN A 148 -13.91 -2.97 4.30
C GLN A 148 -13.55 -4.11 5.27
N PHE A 149 -12.66 -3.84 6.23
CA PHE A 149 -12.13 -4.81 7.18
C PHE A 149 -12.23 -4.29 8.63
N PRO A 150 -13.44 -4.18 9.21
CA PRO A 150 -13.66 -3.47 10.47
C PRO A 150 -12.98 -4.10 11.69
N ALA A 151 -12.93 -5.44 11.71
CA ALA A 151 -12.43 -6.22 12.84
C ALA A 151 -10.99 -6.72 12.64
N GLU A 152 -10.40 -6.44 11.49
CA GLU A 152 -9.20 -7.12 11.06
C GLU A 152 -7.98 -6.22 11.05
N THR A 153 -6.82 -6.87 11.16
CA THR A 153 -5.53 -6.23 10.99
C THR A 153 -5.02 -6.54 9.60
N VAL A 154 -4.13 -5.71 9.08
CA VAL A 154 -3.51 -5.97 7.77
C VAL A 154 -2.86 -7.37 7.72
N ALA A 155 -2.25 -7.80 8.83
CA ALA A 155 -1.61 -9.10 8.95
C ALA A 155 -2.60 -10.28 9.02
N SER A 156 -3.83 -10.09 9.53
CA SER A 156 -4.83 -11.18 9.55
C SER A 156 -5.39 -11.45 8.16
N ILE A 157 -5.51 -10.42 7.32
CA ILE A 157 -6.02 -10.51 5.95
C ILE A 157 -4.97 -11.05 4.99
N GLU A 158 -3.68 -10.92 5.30
CA GLU A 158 -2.59 -11.37 4.43
C GLU A 158 -2.74 -12.84 4.02
N HIS A 159 -3.16 -13.72 4.94
CA HIS A 159 -3.38 -15.13 4.64
C HIS A 159 -4.47 -15.33 3.58
N GLN A 160 -5.59 -14.60 3.71
CA GLN A 160 -6.69 -14.62 2.74
C GLN A 160 -6.21 -14.11 1.36
N MET A 161 -5.47 -13.01 1.34
CA MET A 161 -4.97 -12.41 0.09
C MET A 161 -3.99 -13.33 -0.63
N ARG A 162 -3.10 -13.98 0.14
CA ARG A 162 -2.22 -15.03 -0.39
C ARG A 162 -3.03 -16.19 -0.96
N GLN A 163 -4.06 -16.64 -0.26
CA GLN A 163 -4.92 -17.74 -0.73
C GLN A 163 -5.66 -17.38 -2.03
N MET A 164 -6.23 -16.19 -2.11
CA MET A 164 -6.91 -15.70 -3.31
C MET A 164 -5.96 -15.65 -4.51
N LEU A 165 -4.78 -15.05 -4.36
CA LEU A 165 -3.79 -15.01 -5.44
C LEU A 165 -3.29 -16.42 -5.81
N SER A 166 -3.06 -17.30 -4.83
CA SER A 166 -2.64 -18.68 -5.09
C SER A 166 -3.70 -19.46 -5.90
N ASN A 167 -4.99 -19.25 -5.62
CA ASN A 167 -6.07 -19.87 -6.38
C ASN A 167 -6.10 -19.36 -7.82
N LEU A 168 -5.98 -18.04 -8.04
CA LEU A 168 -5.95 -17.47 -9.39
C LEU A 168 -4.75 -17.97 -10.21
N LEU A 169 -3.58 -18.10 -9.57
CA LEU A 169 -2.39 -18.68 -10.20
C LEU A 169 -2.62 -20.15 -10.58
N ALA A 170 -3.18 -20.95 -9.68
CA ALA A 170 -3.48 -22.35 -9.92
C ALA A 170 -4.51 -22.55 -11.04
N GLU A 171 -5.59 -21.76 -11.04
CA GLU A 171 -6.63 -21.77 -12.09
C GLU A 171 -6.07 -21.42 -13.47
N SER A 172 -5.07 -20.53 -13.51
CA SER A 172 -4.39 -20.13 -14.74
C SER A 172 -3.29 -21.10 -15.18
N GLY A 173 -3.03 -22.15 -14.41
CA GLY A 173 -1.96 -23.13 -14.66
C GLY A 173 -0.55 -22.56 -14.44
N LEU A 174 -0.43 -21.47 -13.67
CA LEU A 174 0.85 -20.84 -13.36
C LEU A 174 1.41 -21.42 -12.06
N GLY A 175 2.66 -21.88 -12.11
CA GLY A 175 3.42 -22.38 -10.97
C GLY A 175 4.83 -21.80 -10.93
N ALA A 176 5.62 -22.21 -9.94
CA ALA A 176 7.01 -21.77 -9.82
C ALA A 176 7.85 -22.15 -11.06
N GLU A 177 7.55 -23.30 -11.67
CA GLU A 177 8.23 -23.81 -12.88
C GLU A 177 7.87 -23.07 -14.18
N THR A 178 6.77 -22.30 -14.24
CA THR A 178 6.31 -21.62 -15.47
C THR A 178 6.88 -20.20 -15.60
N ALA A 179 7.66 -19.72 -14.64
CA ALA A 179 8.25 -18.39 -14.67
C ALA A 179 9.40 -18.29 -15.69
N GLY A 180 9.08 -18.05 -16.97
CA GLY A 180 10.09 -17.80 -18.00
C GLY A 180 9.63 -17.84 -19.46
N ASN A 181 8.43 -18.36 -19.75
CA ASN A 181 7.85 -18.29 -21.09
C ASN A 181 7.04 -16.99 -21.27
N ARG A 182 7.06 -16.42 -22.47
CA ARG A 182 6.29 -15.22 -22.81
C ARG A 182 4.77 -15.43 -22.65
N GLU A 183 4.28 -16.60 -23.01
CA GLU A 183 2.85 -16.94 -22.82
C GLU A 183 2.47 -16.94 -21.32
N ASP A 184 3.39 -17.36 -20.46
CA ASP A 184 3.18 -17.38 -19.01
C ASP A 184 3.25 -15.97 -18.42
N THR A 185 4.03 -15.05 -19.01
CA THR A 185 3.99 -13.62 -18.65
C THR A 185 2.61 -13.02 -18.92
N GLU A 186 2.01 -13.27 -20.08
CA GLU A 186 0.69 -12.71 -20.42
C GLU A 186 -0.42 -13.26 -19.49
N LYS A 187 -0.36 -14.56 -19.13
CA LYS A 187 -1.27 -15.15 -18.15
C LYS A 187 -1.04 -14.58 -16.75
N PHE A 188 0.21 -14.39 -16.35
CA PHE A 188 0.56 -13.84 -15.05
C PHE A 188 0.07 -12.40 -14.91
N ASP A 189 0.23 -11.61 -15.96
CA ASP A 189 -0.36 -10.28 -16.09
C ASP A 189 -1.89 -10.36 -15.87
N GLN A 190 -2.61 -11.20 -16.61
CA GLN A 190 -4.07 -11.37 -16.43
C GLN A 190 -4.47 -11.77 -15.01
N VAL A 191 -3.69 -12.63 -14.35
CA VAL A 191 -3.93 -13.01 -12.94
C VAL A 191 -3.80 -11.82 -12.01
N LEU A 192 -2.76 -11.00 -12.18
CA LEU A 192 -2.58 -9.80 -11.36
C LEU A 192 -3.66 -8.76 -11.62
N GLU A 193 -4.06 -8.59 -12.87
CA GLU A 193 -5.18 -7.71 -13.25
C GLU A 193 -6.48 -8.18 -12.58
N THR A 194 -6.78 -9.48 -12.65
CA THR A 194 -7.96 -10.07 -11.99
C THR A 194 -7.89 -9.95 -10.46
N PHE A 195 -6.71 -10.13 -9.87
CA PHE A 195 -6.54 -9.94 -8.43
C PHE A 195 -6.74 -8.48 -8.02
N LEU A 196 -6.24 -7.53 -8.80
CA LEU A 196 -6.31 -6.10 -8.51
C LEU A 196 -7.60 -5.43 -9.02
N SER A 197 -8.46 -6.13 -9.77
CA SER A 197 -9.79 -5.61 -10.11
C SER A 197 -10.72 -5.58 -8.90
N GLU A 198 -10.45 -6.42 -7.89
CA GLU A 198 -11.19 -6.43 -6.64
C GLU A 198 -10.74 -5.27 -5.74
N SER A 199 -11.67 -4.37 -5.42
CA SER A 199 -11.37 -3.12 -4.70
C SER A 199 -10.82 -3.35 -3.28
N GLU A 200 -11.15 -4.50 -2.69
CA GLU A 200 -10.71 -4.96 -1.36
C GLU A 200 -9.22 -5.31 -1.38
N ASN A 201 -8.78 -6.02 -2.44
CA ASN A 201 -7.40 -6.43 -2.63
C ASN A 201 -6.49 -5.23 -2.83
N VAL A 202 -6.93 -4.25 -3.64
CA VAL A 202 -6.21 -2.98 -3.83
C VAL A 202 -6.10 -2.21 -2.52
N THR A 203 -7.20 -2.13 -1.76
CA THR A 203 -7.23 -1.39 -0.48
C THR A 203 -6.30 -2.04 0.55
N TRP A 204 -6.29 -3.37 0.62
CA TRP A 204 -5.34 -4.13 1.43
C TRP A 204 -3.90 -3.89 0.97
N MET A 205 -3.61 -4.05 -0.34
CA MET A 205 -2.27 -3.85 -0.92
C MET A 205 -1.73 -2.45 -0.58
N MET A 206 -2.54 -1.41 -0.77
CA MET A 206 -2.13 -0.03 -0.48
C MET A 206 -1.84 0.20 1.00
N ASN A 207 -2.58 -0.44 1.91
CA ASN A 207 -2.30 -0.34 3.34
C ASN A 207 -1.09 -1.17 3.78
N HIS A 208 -0.93 -2.37 3.22
CA HIS A 208 0.12 -3.31 3.60
C HIS A 208 1.49 -2.84 3.11
N PHE A 209 1.58 -2.43 1.84
CA PHE A 209 2.83 -2.03 1.22
C PHE A 209 3.03 -0.52 1.21
N GLN A 210 2.04 0.29 1.61
CA GLN A 210 2.12 1.75 1.61
C GLN A 210 2.53 2.32 0.24
N GLY A 211 2.13 1.64 -0.84
CA GLY A 211 2.51 1.99 -2.20
C GLY A 211 3.98 1.73 -2.53
N ASP A 212 4.68 0.86 -1.80
CA ASP A 212 5.95 0.27 -2.23
C ASP A 212 5.66 -0.90 -3.18
N TYR A 213 5.82 -0.64 -4.47
CA TYR A 213 5.50 -1.60 -5.52
C TYR A 213 6.53 -2.71 -5.62
N MET A 214 7.77 -2.46 -5.23
CA MET A 214 8.80 -3.50 -5.21
C MET A 214 8.54 -4.48 -4.08
N ALA A 215 8.13 -3.99 -2.90
CA ALA A 215 7.69 -4.85 -1.81
C ALA A 215 6.48 -5.71 -2.20
N PHE A 216 5.50 -5.12 -2.90
CA PHE A 216 4.37 -5.88 -3.44
C PHE A 216 4.81 -6.93 -4.46
N GLY A 217 5.69 -6.57 -5.41
CA GLY A 217 6.23 -7.52 -6.39
C GLY A 217 6.98 -8.67 -5.75
N HIS A 218 7.82 -8.41 -4.74
CA HIS A 218 8.48 -9.46 -3.98
C HIS A 218 7.48 -10.37 -3.27
N TRP A 219 6.41 -9.80 -2.68
CA TRP A 219 5.35 -10.59 -2.06
C TRP A 219 4.63 -11.48 -3.08
N VAL A 220 4.27 -10.94 -4.26
CA VAL A 220 3.66 -11.72 -5.34
C VAL A 220 4.57 -12.89 -5.76
N MET A 221 5.86 -12.63 -5.96
CA MET A 221 6.81 -13.67 -6.31
C MET A 221 6.96 -14.72 -5.21
N ASP A 222 6.87 -14.33 -3.94
CA ASP A 222 6.85 -15.27 -2.82
C ASP A 222 5.54 -16.08 -2.75
N VAL A 223 4.40 -15.53 -3.18
CA VAL A 223 3.16 -16.31 -3.36
C VAL A 223 3.32 -17.33 -4.48
N LEU A 224 3.94 -16.96 -5.59
CA LEU A 224 4.21 -17.87 -6.71
C LEU A 224 5.16 -19.02 -6.32
N GLN A 225 6.19 -18.74 -5.53
CA GLN A 225 7.17 -19.73 -5.07
C GLN A 225 6.64 -20.61 -3.93
N ASN A 226 5.80 -20.03 -3.06
CA ASN A 226 5.27 -20.68 -1.87
C ASN A 226 3.74 -20.54 -1.83
N PRO A 227 3.00 -21.14 -2.79
CA PRO A 227 1.55 -20.98 -2.87
C PRO A 227 0.88 -21.50 -1.60
N ALA A 228 -0.14 -20.79 -1.13
CA ALA A 228 -0.97 -21.30 -0.05
C ALA A 228 -1.64 -22.62 -0.49
N PRO A 229 -1.93 -23.54 0.46
CA PRO A 229 -2.66 -24.75 0.15
C PRO A 229 -3.97 -24.40 -0.55
N VAL A 230 -4.10 -24.84 -1.80
CA VAL A 230 -5.34 -24.70 -2.56
C VAL A 230 -6.30 -25.73 -2.01
N PHE A 231 -7.22 -25.28 -1.16
CA PHE A 231 -8.34 -26.12 -0.77
C PHE A 231 -9.27 -26.17 -1.97
N PRO A 232 -9.58 -27.36 -2.53
CA PRO A 232 -10.60 -27.45 -3.54
C PRO A 232 -11.84 -26.81 -2.94
N VAL A 233 -12.39 -25.78 -3.61
CA VAL A 233 -13.68 -25.23 -3.24
C VAL A 233 -14.65 -26.38 -3.44
N THR A 234 -14.94 -27.10 -2.35
CA THR A 234 -15.93 -28.16 -2.35
C THR A 234 -17.24 -27.44 -2.61
N SER A 235 -17.61 -27.31 -3.88
CA SER A 235 -18.84 -26.63 -4.28
C SER A 235 -19.96 -27.31 -3.50
N PRO A 236 -20.64 -26.63 -2.55
CA PRO A 236 -21.70 -27.24 -1.78
C PRO A 236 -22.94 -27.52 -2.64
N PHE A 237 -22.92 -27.11 -3.91
CA PHE A 237 -23.85 -27.57 -4.93
C PHE A 237 -23.44 -28.94 -5.43
N VAL A 238 -23.68 -29.97 -4.60
CA VAL A 238 -24.10 -31.25 -5.15
C VAL A 238 -25.35 -30.94 -5.96
N ASP A 239 -25.26 -31.11 -7.27
CA ASP A 239 -26.39 -30.95 -8.18
C ASP A 239 -27.50 -31.90 -7.71
N MET A 240 -28.46 -31.37 -6.94
CA MET A 240 -29.59 -32.15 -6.42
C MET A 240 -30.48 -32.68 -7.55
N ASN A 241 -30.20 -32.32 -8.80
CA ASN A 241 -30.91 -32.85 -9.97
C ASN A 241 -30.36 -34.17 -10.50
N ASP A 242 -29.22 -34.69 -10.00
CA ASP A 242 -28.66 -35.97 -10.44
C ASP A 242 -28.68 -37.08 -9.37
N VAL A 243 -29.68 -37.04 -8.48
CA VAL A 243 -30.06 -38.18 -7.64
C VAL A 243 -31.31 -38.84 -8.24
N SER A 244 -31.16 -39.43 -9.42
CA SER A 244 -31.98 -40.60 -9.79
C SER A 244 -31.40 -41.84 -9.12
N SER A 245 -31.51 -41.90 -7.79
CA SER A 245 -31.33 -43.15 -7.07
C SER A 245 -32.62 -43.98 -7.14
N PRO A 246 -32.56 -45.26 -7.58
CA PRO A 246 -33.72 -46.14 -7.59
C PRO A 246 -34.16 -46.43 -6.15
N MET A 247 -35.43 -46.13 -5.85
CA MET A 247 -36.10 -46.51 -4.61
C MET A 247 -35.82 -47.97 -4.23
N PRO A 248 -35.21 -48.25 -3.06
CA PRO A 248 -35.33 -49.56 -2.44
C PRO A 248 -36.74 -49.69 -1.88
N LYS A 249 -37.51 -50.63 -2.42
CA LYS A 249 -38.78 -51.05 -1.84
C LYS A 249 -38.55 -51.67 -0.47
N GLY A 250 -39.17 -51.04 0.54
CA GLY A 250 -39.72 -51.71 1.72
C GLY A 250 -38.74 -52.03 2.84
N SER A 251 -38.93 -51.37 3.98
CA SER A 251 -39.00 -52.08 5.26
C SER A 251 -39.56 -51.14 6.32
N SER A 252 -40.76 -51.46 6.78
CA SER A 252 -41.42 -50.85 7.93
C SER A 252 -40.70 -51.31 9.21
N GLY A 253 -40.15 -50.39 9.98
CA GLY A 253 -39.53 -50.67 11.28
C GLY A 253 -39.58 -49.43 12.19
N PRO A 254 -39.68 -49.59 13.52
CA PRO A 254 -40.51 -48.74 14.37
C PRO A 254 -39.84 -47.46 14.86
N GLU A 255 -40.69 -46.49 15.21
CA GLU A 255 -40.38 -45.21 15.85
C GLU A 255 -39.38 -45.34 17.00
N GLY A 256 -38.15 -44.89 16.77
CA GLY A 256 -37.19 -44.55 17.81
C GLY A 256 -37.43 -43.12 18.27
N THR A 257 -37.91 -42.95 19.50
CA THR A 257 -38.01 -41.65 20.18
C THR A 257 -36.60 -41.11 20.42
N TYR A 258 -36.24 -40.00 19.76
CA TYR A 258 -35.00 -39.28 20.02
C TYR A 258 -35.19 -38.42 21.28
N THR A 259 -34.54 -38.82 22.37
CA THR A 259 -34.34 -37.96 23.55
C THR A 259 -33.13 -37.05 23.27
N PRO A 260 -33.27 -35.70 23.33
CA PRO A 260 -32.12 -34.83 23.18
C PRO A 260 -31.23 -34.92 24.42
N ALA A 261 -29.95 -35.23 24.20
CA ALA A 261 -28.92 -35.21 25.24
C ALA A 261 -28.66 -33.75 25.65
N ILE A 262 -29.00 -33.44 26.91
CA ILE A 262 -28.65 -32.19 27.58
C ILE A 262 -27.14 -32.22 27.82
N VAL A 263 -26.40 -31.36 27.12
CA VAL A 263 -24.99 -31.09 27.37
C VAL A 263 -24.89 -30.19 28.61
N PRO A 264 -24.14 -30.55 29.66
CA PRO A 264 -23.92 -29.67 30.81
C PRO A 264 -23.09 -28.46 30.38
N GLN A 265 -23.65 -27.27 30.58
CA GLN A 265 -22.94 -26.00 30.41
C GLN A 265 -22.08 -25.79 31.67
N GLU A 266 -20.76 -25.82 31.50
CA GLU A 266 -19.78 -25.58 32.56
C GLU A 266 -19.58 -24.07 32.72
N ASP A 267 -20.17 -23.50 33.78
CA ASP A 267 -19.99 -22.12 34.20
C ASP A 267 -18.56 -21.91 34.69
N ALA A 268 -17.69 -21.42 33.80
CA ALA A 268 -16.39 -20.89 34.19
C ALA A 268 -16.54 -19.46 34.72
N PRO A 269 -15.99 -19.12 35.91
CA PRO A 269 -16.08 -17.79 36.47
C PRO A 269 -15.18 -16.81 35.70
N ILE A 270 -15.80 -15.72 35.23
CA ILE A 270 -15.11 -14.57 34.63
C ILE A 270 -14.29 -13.87 35.73
N PRO A 271 -12.97 -13.68 35.57
CA PRO A 271 -12.21 -12.86 36.50
C PRO A 271 -12.57 -11.38 36.32
N SER A 272 -13.03 -10.74 37.40
CA SER A 272 -13.20 -9.29 37.48
C SER A 272 -11.88 -8.58 37.22
N THR A 273 -11.76 -7.93 36.05
CA THR A 273 -10.71 -6.95 35.78
C THR A 273 -11.02 -5.68 36.56
N GLU A 274 -10.31 -5.49 37.68
CA GLU A 274 -10.24 -4.22 38.40
C GLU A 274 -9.76 -3.10 37.47
N ARG A 275 -10.58 -2.06 37.38
CA ARG A 275 -10.31 -0.82 36.66
C ARG A 275 -9.27 -0.02 37.44
N PRO A 276 -8.08 0.29 36.90
CA PRO A 276 -7.16 1.17 37.60
C PRO A 276 -7.72 2.58 37.67
N ALA A 277 -7.49 3.20 38.83
CA ALA A 277 -7.98 4.50 39.23
C ALA A 277 -7.57 5.60 38.23
N VAL A 278 -8.55 6.47 37.97
CA VAL A 278 -8.40 7.72 37.23
C VAL A 278 -7.39 8.60 37.97
N PHE A 279 -6.23 8.87 37.36
CA PHE A 279 -5.35 9.95 37.81
C PHE A 279 -5.97 11.28 37.40
N GLU A 280 -6.46 12.01 38.41
CA GLU A 280 -6.94 13.37 38.30
C GLU A 280 -5.73 14.31 38.10
N LEU A 281 -5.52 14.76 36.86
CA LEU A 281 -4.47 15.72 36.53
C LEU A 281 -4.93 17.13 36.96
N LYS A 282 -4.45 17.56 38.12
CA LYS A 282 -4.59 18.93 38.61
C LYS A 282 -3.78 19.86 37.70
N VAL A 283 -4.44 20.66 36.88
CA VAL A 283 -3.83 21.78 36.13
C VAL A 283 -3.88 23.03 37.02
N PRO A 284 -2.74 23.59 37.47
CA PRO A 284 -2.72 24.86 38.16
C PRO A 284 -2.45 26.01 37.19
N GLY A 285 -3.21 27.09 37.34
CA GLY A 285 -2.73 28.45 37.07
C GLY A 285 -3.04 29.00 35.68
N GLN A 286 -4.29 29.41 35.48
CA GLN A 286 -4.66 30.42 34.51
C GLN A 286 -4.24 31.78 35.10
N SER A 287 -3.13 32.34 34.61
CA SER A 287 -2.72 33.71 34.90
C SER A 287 -3.08 34.61 33.73
N ASP A 288 -3.90 35.62 34.03
CA ASP A 288 -4.16 36.76 33.17
C ASP A 288 -2.84 37.40 32.73
N PHE A 289 -2.69 37.64 31.42
CA PHE A 289 -1.74 38.63 30.92
C PHE A 289 -2.44 39.54 29.92
N GLU A 290 -2.46 40.81 30.33
CA GLU A 290 -2.94 41.97 29.60
C GLU A 290 -2.21 42.14 28.27
N ALA A 291 -2.96 42.69 27.32
CA ALA A 291 -2.49 43.08 26.01
C ALA A 291 -1.46 44.21 26.10
N GLU A 292 -0.21 43.93 25.71
CA GLU A 292 0.75 44.97 25.34
C GLU A 292 1.13 44.84 23.86
N ASN A 293 0.62 45.80 23.11
CA ASN A 293 0.73 45.96 21.67
C ASN A 293 2.15 46.45 21.34
N THR A 294 3.05 45.55 20.94
CA THR A 294 4.40 45.90 20.49
C THR A 294 4.62 45.40 19.06
N ALA A 295 5.15 46.29 18.21
CA ALA A 295 5.40 46.10 16.79
C ALA A 295 6.12 44.79 16.44
N PRO A 296 5.93 44.24 15.22
CA PRO A 296 6.53 42.96 14.83
C PRO A 296 8.06 43.09 14.75
N SER A 297 8.75 42.54 15.75
CA SER A 297 10.16 42.21 15.61
C SER A 297 10.25 40.96 14.74
N THR A 298 10.90 41.12 13.58
CA THR A 298 11.38 40.03 12.74
C THR A 298 12.37 39.19 13.57
N VAL A 299 11.86 38.14 14.22
CA VAL A 299 12.69 37.08 14.78
C VAL A 299 13.16 36.25 13.59
N GLU A 300 14.43 36.39 13.22
CA GLU A 300 15.11 35.44 12.35
C GLU A 300 15.00 34.06 13.00
N ILE A 301 14.12 33.22 12.48
CA ILE A 301 14.03 31.81 12.85
C ILE A 301 15.32 31.17 12.32
N PRO A 302 16.20 30.62 13.17
CA PRO A 302 17.39 29.93 12.70
C PRO A 302 16.96 28.81 11.75
N GLU A 303 17.51 28.79 10.54
CA GLU A 303 17.28 27.73 9.56
C GLU A 303 17.52 26.37 10.22
N LEU A 304 16.52 25.48 10.13
CA LEU A 304 16.64 24.12 10.64
C LEU A 304 17.83 23.45 9.92
N PRO A 305 18.76 22.80 10.65
CA PRO A 305 19.88 22.10 10.03
C PRO A 305 19.39 21.09 8.99
N GLU A 306 19.89 21.19 7.75
CA GLU A 306 19.71 20.16 6.75
C GLU A 306 20.32 18.85 7.27
N LEU A 307 19.49 17.82 7.40
CA LEU A 307 19.93 16.50 7.84
C LEU A 307 20.88 15.92 6.77
N PRO A 308 21.97 15.23 7.17
CA PRO A 308 22.83 14.54 6.23
C PRO A 308 22.02 13.54 5.40
N SER A 309 22.33 13.44 4.10
CA SER A 309 21.64 12.52 3.20
C SER A 309 21.79 11.07 3.66
N GLU A 310 20.77 10.25 3.40
CA GLU A 310 20.72 8.85 3.83
C GLU A 310 21.93 8.03 3.34
N GLU A 311 22.46 8.36 2.15
CA GLU A 311 23.64 7.72 1.57
C GLU A 311 24.93 8.00 2.36
N HIS A 312 25.08 9.21 2.89
CA HIS A 312 26.23 9.58 3.74
C HIS A 312 26.19 8.83 5.07
N LEU A 313 24.99 8.71 5.67
CA LEU A 313 24.78 7.91 6.88
C LEU A 313 25.09 6.43 6.64
N LYS A 314 24.61 5.87 5.54
CA LYS A 314 24.82 4.46 5.19
C LYS A 314 26.31 4.13 5.00
N THR A 315 27.03 4.97 4.28
CA THR A 315 28.46 4.76 4.00
C THR A 315 29.29 4.86 5.28
N ALA A 316 29.12 5.94 6.07
CA ALA A 316 29.88 6.16 7.31
C ALA A 316 29.66 5.07 8.36
N LEU A 317 28.44 4.52 8.42
CA LEU A 317 28.11 3.45 9.35
C LEU A 317 28.58 2.06 8.86
N SER A 318 28.56 1.80 7.55
CA SER A 318 29.02 0.50 7.01
C SER A 318 30.52 0.22 7.24
N GLU A 319 31.34 1.26 7.39
CA GLU A 319 32.79 1.13 7.61
C GLU A 319 33.16 0.80 9.07
N GLN A 320 32.28 1.11 10.03
CA GLN A 320 32.61 1.09 11.46
C GLN A 320 31.88 -0.01 12.24
N PHE A 321 30.87 -0.64 11.64
CA PHE A 321 30.03 -1.65 12.29
C PHE A 321 30.14 -3.00 11.58
N SER A 322 29.89 -4.10 12.32
CA SER A 322 29.54 -5.35 11.65
C SER A 322 28.24 -5.15 10.88
N VAL A 323 28.10 -5.83 9.74
CA VAL A 323 26.95 -5.71 8.84
C VAL A 323 25.63 -5.97 9.59
N GLU A 324 25.63 -6.90 10.54
CA GLU A 324 24.45 -7.25 11.34
C GLU A 324 24.06 -6.15 12.32
N ARG A 325 25.03 -5.52 13.00
CA ARG A 325 24.76 -4.39 13.91
C ARG A 325 24.27 -3.17 13.13
N PHE A 326 24.86 -2.91 11.97
CA PHE A 326 24.43 -1.84 11.07
C PHE A 326 22.99 -2.02 10.63
N ASN A 327 22.64 -3.19 10.08
CA ASN A 327 21.29 -3.48 9.60
C ASN A 327 20.26 -3.35 10.73
N ARG A 328 20.58 -3.83 11.94
CA ARG A 328 19.70 -3.71 13.10
C ARG A 328 19.50 -2.25 13.52
N ALA A 329 20.54 -1.43 13.46
CA ALA A 329 20.45 0.00 13.77
C ALA A 329 19.59 0.75 12.76
N ILE A 330 19.81 0.56 11.46
CA ILE A 330 19.00 1.17 10.40
C ILE A 330 17.55 0.70 10.48
N GLN A 331 17.30 -0.60 10.70
CA GLN A 331 15.94 -1.12 10.85
C GLN A 331 15.24 -0.48 12.06
N THR A 332 15.96 -0.25 13.16
CA THR A 332 15.41 0.42 14.35
C THR A 332 15.07 1.89 14.06
N LEU A 333 15.93 2.60 13.34
CA LEU A 333 15.69 4.00 12.93
C LEU A 333 14.52 4.10 11.94
N ASN A 334 14.44 3.21 10.94
CA ASN A 334 13.37 3.21 9.95
C ASN A 334 12.02 2.86 10.59
N ARG A 335 12.01 1.94 11.56
CA ARG A 335 10.78 1.51 12.22
C ARG A 335 10.17 2.56 13.15
N TYR A 336 11.01 3.35 13.82
CA TYR A 336 10.55 4.27 14.88
C TYR A 336 10.82 5.75 14.58
N GLY A 337 11.47 6.06 13.45
CA GLY A 337 11.93 7.39 13.11
C GLY A 337 13.24 7.78 13.83
N PRO A 338 13.87 8.91 13.45
CA PRO A 338 15.23 9.25 13.92
C PRO A 338 15.33 9.46 15.42
N LYS A 339 14.40 10.23 16.01
CA LYS A 339 14.44 10.60 17.44
C LYS A 339 14.14 9.42 18.36
N GLU A 340 13.02 8.71 18.11
CA GLU A 340 12.61 7.57 18.94
C GLU A 340 13.45 6.32 18.64
N GLY A 341 13.87 6.12 17.40
CA GLY A 341 14.82 5.07 17.01
C GLY A 341 16.17 5.24 17.71
N LEU A 342 16.71 6.45 17.78
CA LEU A 342 17.95 6.74 18.53
C LEU A 342 17.77 6.49 20.04
N ARG A 343 16.62 6.90 20.61
CA ARG A 343 16.31 6.63 22.03
C ARG A 343 16.30 5.12 22.33
N ARG A 344 15.72 4.32 21.41
CA ARG A 344 15.69 2.85 21.53
C ARG A 344 17.06 2.22 21.34
N LEU A 345 17.86 2.74 20.40
CA LEU A 345 19.24 2.31 20.21
C LEU A 345 20.09 2.60 21.44
N LYS A 346 19.91 3.73 22.14
CA LYS A 346 20.63 3.99 23.40
C LYS A 346 20.38 2.91 24.47
N VAL A 347 19.23 2.24 24.42
CA VAL A 347 18.88 1.15 25.35
C VAL A 347 19.39 -0.21 24.85
N SER A 348 19.25 -0.52 23.55
CA SER A 348 19.59 -1.83 23.00
C SER A 348 21.04 -1.99 22.53
N ASP A 349 21.64 -0.91 22.02
CA ASP A 349 23.01 -0.84 21.50
C ASP A 349 23.59 0.59 21.69
N PRO A 350 24.06 0.94 22.91
CA PRO A 350 24.50 2.28 23.25
C PRO A 350 25.74 2.74 22.47
N GLU A 351 26.59 1.81 22.04
CA GLU A 351 27.76 2.12 21.20
C GLU A 351 27.33 2.55 19.79
N ALA A 352 26.39 1.82 19.17
CA ALA A 352 25.81 2.23 17.89
C ALA A 352 25.10 3.58 17.99
N ALA A 353 24.35 3.81 19.07
CA ALA A 353 23.65 5.06 19.30
C ALA A 353 24.60 6.27 19.41
N THR A 354 25.70 6.14 20.16
CA THR A 354 26.68 7.22 20.35
C THR A 354 27.32 7.63 19.02
N ARG A 355 27.61 6.65 18.16
CA ARG A 355 28.21 6.90 16.83
C ARG A 355 27.22 7.55 15.88
N ILE A 356 25.99 7.05 15.82
CA ILE A 356 24.92 7.66 15.01
C ILE A 356 24.67 9.10 15.46
N GLU A 357 24.62 9.34 16.77
CA GLU A 357 24.50 10.68 17.35
C GLU A 357 25.68 11.58 16.95
N SER A 358 26.91 11.06 16.96
CA SER A 358 28.07 11.81 16.47
C SER A 358 27.99 12.17 14.98
N ILE A 359 27.49 11.27 14.12
CA ILE A 359 27.34 11.54 12.68
C ILE A 359 26.23 12.55 12.41
N LEU A 360 25.16 12.54 13.22
CA LEU A 360 24.06 13.49 13.11
C LEU A 360 24.43 14.89 13.64
N LEU A 361 25.38 14.99 14.59
CA LEU A 361 25.80 16.25 15.21
C LEU A 361 27.07 16.85 14.58
N SER A 362 28.00 16.04 14.05
CA SER A 362 29.25 16.48 13.41
C SER A 362 29.15 17.32 12.12
N PRO A 363 28.04 17.40 11.36
CA PRO A 363 27.99 18.24 10.15
C PRO A 363 28.06 19.75 10.41
N GLN A 364 27.98 20.20 11.67
CA GLN A 364 27.84 21.62 12.01
C GLN A 364 29.14 22.36 12.39
N GLU A 365 30.28 21.68 12.56
CA GLU A 365 31.55 22.35 12.96
C GLU A 365 32.47 22.74 11.80
N ASN A 366 32.09 22.51 10.54
CA ASN A 366 32.90 22.83 9.35
C ASN A 366 32.17 23.78 8.36
N LYS A 367 31.46 24.78 8.86
CA LYS A 367 30.98 25.92 8.06
C LYS A 367 31.54 27.24 8.58
#